data_AF-A0A7C4JR98-F1
#
_entry.id   AF-A0A7C4JR98-F1
#
_cell.length_a   1.000
_cell.length_b   1.000
_cell.length_c   1.000
_cell.angle_alpha   90.00
_cell.angle_beta   90.00
_cell.angle_gamma   90.00
#
_symmetry.space_group_name_H-M   'P 1'
#
loop_
_entity.id
_entity.type
_entity.pdbx_description
1 polymer ?
#
loop_
_entity_poly.entity_id
_entity_poly.type
_entity_poly.pdbx_seq_one_letter_code
_entity_poly.pdbx_strand_id
1 'polypeptide(L)'
;MKPVLFLNFTEFRELFCGFERRPNEGPTYYPVACHPQAWSAGAVFLILQGCLGLSFEKNEIIFKHPMLPQFLEELWIKDLAVKNGKVDLYLKRYGNDVVVNIIKKEGEVKIFIEK
;
A
#
# COMPACT_ATOMS: atom_id res chain seq x y z
N MET A 1 1.24 24.30 -13.27
CA MET A 1 -0.13 24.01 -12.81
C MET A 1 -0.11 22.64 -12.15
N LYS A 2 -0.04 22.59 -10.81
CA LYS A 2 0.02 21.31 -10.06
C LYS A 2 -1.39 20.72 -10.02
N PRO A 3 -1.64 19.48 -10.47
CA PRO A 3 -2.89 18.81 -10.14
C PRO A 3 -2.86 18.54 -8.63
N VAL A 4 -3.56 19.35 -7.86
CA VAL A 4 -3.85 19.04 -6.46
C VAL A 4 -4.92 17.96 -6.50
N LEU A 5 -4.47 16.71 -6.43
CA LEU A 5 -5.34 15.57 -6.16
C LEU A 5 -5.66 15.62 -4.65
N PHE A 6 -6.73 16.31 -4.29
CA PHE A 6 -7.22 16.34 -2.91
C PHE A 6 -7.98 15.03 -2.65
N LEU A 7 -7.27 13.96 -2.25
CA LEU A 7 -7.90 12.78 -1.66
C LEU A 7 -8.14 13.07 -0.18
N ASN A 8 -9.39 13.35 0.20
CA ASN A 8 -9.80 13.11 1.58
C ASN A 8 -9.76 11.59 1.80
N PHE A 9 -8.86 11.13 2.66
CA PHE A 9 -8.60 9.72 2.99
C PHE A 9 -9.81 8.95 3.59
N THR A 10 -11.01 9.51 3.59
CA THR A 10 -12.19 8.93 4.26
C THR A 10 -13.09 8.09 3.36
N GLU A 11 -12.96 8.13 2.02
CA GLU A 11 -13.94 7.49 1.14
C GLU A 11 -13.34 6.88 -0.12
N PHE A 12 -12.96 5.60 -0.07
CA PHE A 12 -12.78 4.81 -1.29
C PHE A 12 -14.16 4.57 -1.93
N ARG A 13 -14.34 5.03 -3.18
CA ARG A 13 -15.60 4.91 -3.93
C ARG A 13 -15.92 3.45 -4.24
N GLU A 14 -17.21 3.12 -4.28
CA GLU A 14 -17.73 1.79 -4.63
C GLU A 14 -17.35 1.34 -6.05
N LEU A 15 -17.45 2.26 -7.02
CA LEU A 15 -17.18 2.00 -8.43
C LEU A 15 -16.72 3.30 -9.10
N PHE A 16 -15.79 3.18 -10.05
CA PHE A 16 -15.57 4.23 -11.05
C PHE A 16 -16.36 3.86 -12.31
N CYS A 17 -17.39 4.65 -12.63
CA CYS A 17 -18.16 4.46 -13.87
C CYS A 17 -17.32 4.88 -15.08
N GLY A 18 -17.61 4.31 -16.26
CA GLY A 18 -16.95 4.65 -17.53
C GLY A 18 -17.41 5.97 -18.16
N PHE A 19 -17.89 6.93 -17.37
CA PHE A 19 -18.31 8.24 -17.89
C PHE A 19 -17.09 9.13 -18.15
N GLU A 20 -17.20 10.03 -19.14
CA GLU A 20 -16.18 11.03 -19.39
C GLU A 20 -15.95 11.93 -18.16
N ARG A 21 -14.68 12.21 -17.89
CA ARG A 21 -14.29 13.12 -16.82
C ARG A 21 -14.71 14.55 -17.18
N ARG A 22 -15.56 15.14 -16.36
CA ARG A 22 -15.95 16.55 -16.50
C ARG A 22 -14.95 17.45 -15.77
N PRO A 23 -14.45 18.54 -16.39
CA PRO A 23 -13.60 19.51 -15.70
C PRO A 23 -14.32 20.11 -14.48
N ASN A 24 -13.61 20.28 -13.37
CA ASN A 24 -14.10 20.89 -12.13
C ASN A 24 -15.23 20.12 -11.38
N GLU A 25 -15.60 18.93 -11.82
CA GLU A 25 -16.51 18.03 -11.08
C GLU A 25 -15.74 16.82 -10.52
N GLY A 26 -16.14 16.37 -9.33
CA GLY A 26 -15.70 15.09 -8.78
C GLY A 26 -16.40 13.90 -9.46
N PRO A 27 -15.99 12.65 -9.17
CA PRO A 27 -16.70 11.47 -9.64
C PRO A 27 -18.19 11.53 -9.27
N THR A 28 -19.08 11.20 -10.22
CA THR A 28 -20.53 11.16 -9.99
C THR A 28 -20.87 10.29 -8.77
N TYR A 29 -21.61 10.85 -7.82
CA TYR A 29 -22.07 10.11 -6.65
C TYR A 29 -23.11 9.06 -7.04
N TYR A 30 -22.90 7.83 -6.60
CA TYR A 30 -23.91 6.78 -6.69
C TYR A 30 -24.72 6.80 -5.39
N PRO A 31 -26.02 7.16 -5.41
CA PRO A 31 -26.78 7.52 -4.20
C PRO A 31 -27.04 6.34 -3.24
N VAL A 32 -26.77 5.10 -3.66
CA VAL A 32 -26.98 3.88 -2.85
C VAL A 32 -25.65 3.31 -2.34
N ALA A 33 -24.52 3.96 -2.63
CA ALA A 33 -23.21 3.45 -2.25
C ALA A 33 -23.01 3.47 -0.73
N CYS A 34 -22.59 2.33 -0.15
CA CYS A 34 -22.08 2.29 1.21
C CYS A 34 -20.76 3.08 1.30
N HIS A 35 -20.67 4.00 2.25
CA HIS A 35 -19.46 4.79 2.46
C HIS A 35 -18.81 4.44 3.80
N PRO A 36 -17.59 3.85 3.83
CA PRO A 36 -16.82 3.26 2.72
C PRO A 36 -17.15 1.76 2.47
N GLN A 37 -17.19 1.33 1.20
CA GLN A 37 -17.32 -0.08 0.84
C GLN A 37 -16.05 -0.86 1.22
N ALA A 38 -16.21 -1.95 1.99
CA ALA A 38 -15.11 -2.77 2.51
C ALA A 38 -14.17 -3.32 1.42
N TRP A 39 -14.67 -3.53 0.20
CA TRP A 39 -13.89 -4.09 -0.92
C TRP A 39 -12.93 -3.09 -1.55
N SER A 40 -13.28 -1.80 -1.59
CA SER A 40 -12.38 -0.77 -2.15
C SER A 40 -11.28 -0.38 -1.16
N ALA A 41 -11.49 -0.56 0.14
CA ALA A 41 -10.50 -0.26 1.18
C ALA A 41 -9.24 -1.13 1.09
N GLY A 42 -9.35 -2.34 0.54
CA GLY A 42 -8.22 -3.26 0.33
C GLY A 42 -7.23 -2.81 -0.76
N ALA A 43 -7.66 -1.92 -1.66
CA ALA A 43 -6.88 -1.56 -2.85
C ALA A 43 -5.49 -0.97 -2.51
N VAL A 44 -5.41 -0.13 -1.47
CA VAL A 44 -4.12 0.48 -1.06
C VAL A 44 -3.13 -0.58 -0.62
N PHE A 45 -3.58 -1.58 0.15
CA PHE A 45 -2.72 -2.66 0.62
C PHE A 45 -2.25 -3.54 -0.53
N LEU A 46 -3.13 -3.83 -1.50
CA LEU A 46 -2.77 -4.62 -2.69
C LEU A 46 -1.80 -3.87 -3.60
N ILE A 47 -1.99 -2.55 -3.79
CA ILE A 47 -1.05 -1.72 -4.54
C ILE A 47 0.32 -1.72 -3.86
N LEU A 48 0.37 -1.49 -2.54
CA LEU A 48 1.63 -1.52 -1.79
C LEU A 48 2.29 -2.91 -1.87
N GLN A 49 1.50 -3.99 -1.72
CA GLN A 49 2.00 -5.35 -1.86
C GLN A 49 2.62 -5.58 -3.24
N GLY A 50 1.96 -5.13 -4.31
CA GLY A 50 2.46 -5.22 -5.67
C GLY A 50 3.74 -4.40 -5.90
N CYS A 51 3.79 -3.15 -5.40
CA CYS A 51 4.98 -2.30 -5.52
C CYS A 51 6.19 -2.88 -4.78
N LEU A 52 5.96 -3.52 -3.63
CA LEU A 52 7.02 -4.11 -2.82
C LEU A 52 7.40 -5.53 -3.26
N GLY A 53 6.67 -6.12 -4.22
CA GLY A 53 6.76 -7.55 -4.54
C GLY A 53 6.62 -8.42 -3.30
N LEU A 54 5.75 -8.01 -2.38
CA LEU A 54 5.63 -8.59 -1.04
C LEU A 54 4.85 -9.90 -1.09
N SER A 55 5.49 -10.98 -0.67
CA SER A 55 4.86 -12.29 -0.49
C SER A 55 5.22 -12.92 0.85
N PHE A 56 4.39 -13.87 1.27
CA PHE A 56 4.55 -14.58 2.54
C PHE A 56 4.58 -16.07 2.28
N GLU A 57 5.62 -16.74 2.76
CA GLU A 57 5.76 -18.20 2.66
C GLU A 57 6.13 -18.77 4.02
N LYS A 58 5.26 -19.58 4.62
CA LYS A 58 5.46 -20.13 5.96
C LYS A 58 5.75 -19.02 7.01
N ASN A 59 6.99 -18.91 7.51
CA ASN A 59 7.46 -17.90 8.46
C ASN A 59 8.33 -16.83 7.77
N GLU A 60 8.24 -16.71 6.45
CA GLU A 60 9.14 -15.92 5.62
C GLU A 60 8.37 -14.76 5.00
N ILE A 61 8.99 -13.58 5.02
CA ILE A 61 8.56 -12.38 4.33
C ILE A 61 9.53 -12.16 3.20
N ILE A 62 9.01 -12.06 1.98
CA ILE A 62 9.82 -11.94 0.78
C ILE A 62 9.47 -10.62 0.12
N PHE A 63 10.49 -9.81 -0.16
CA PHE A 63 10.41 -8.60 -0.97
C PHE A 63 11.12 -8.84 -2.29
N LYS A 64 10.39 -8.88 -3.41
CA LYS A 64 10.96 -9.05 -4.75
C LYS A 64 10.96 -7.73 -5.51
N HIS A 65 12.14 -7.24 -5.87
CA HIS A 65 12.35 -5.95 -6.54
C HIS A 65 11.54 -4.81 -5.88
N PRO A 66 11.68 -4.59 -4.56
CA PRO A 66 10.82 -3.65 -3.85
C PRO A 66 10.99 -2.22 -4.36
N MET A 67 9.88 -1.60 -4.74
CA MET A 67 9.78 -0.21 -5.17
C MET A 67 8.75 0.52 -4.31
N LEU A 68 9.00 1.80 -4.04
CA LEU A 68 7.96 2.70 -3.54
C LEU A 68 7.38 3.51 -4.71
N PRO A 69 6.05 3.79 -4.74
CA PRO A 69 5.46 4.74 -5.68
C PRO A 69 6.08 6.13 -5.56
N GLN A 70 6.26 6.88 -6.65
CA GLN A 70 7.01 8.16 -6.67
C GLN A 70 6.59 9.18 -5.60
N PHE A 71 5.31 9.18 -5.18
CA PHE A 71 4.81 10.08 -4.14
C PHE A 71 5.18 9.66 -2.71
N LEU A 72 5.69 8.44 -2.51
CA LEU A 72 5.99 7.84 -1.22
C LEU A 72 7.52 7.72 -1.06
N GLU A 73 8.07 8.49 -0.12
CA GLU A 73 9.50 8.49 0.19
C GLU A 73 9.88 7.45 1.25
N GLU A 74 8.97 7.17 2.18
CA GLU A 74 9.16 6.22 3.26
C GLU A 74 7.85 5.51 3.62
N LEU A 75 7.98 4.31 4.18
CA LEU A 75 6.87 3.49 4.63
C LEU A 75 7.24 2.80 5.94
N TRP A 76 6.38 2.97 6.94
CA TRP A 76 6.44 2.22 8.20
C TRP A 76 5.38 1.13 8.19
N ILE A 77 5.80 -0.11 8.41
CA ILE A 77 4.92 -1.25 8.64
C ILE A 77 5.15 -1.70 10.07
N LYS A 78 4.13 -1.58 10.92
CA LYS A 78 4.20 -1.97 12.33
C LYS A 78 3.35 -3.20 12.59
N ASP A 79 3.77 -4.01 13.55
CA ASP A 79 3.07 -5.21 14.01
C ASP A 79 2.71 -6.18 12.86
N LEU A 80 3.57 -6.29 11.83
CA LEU A 80 3.34 -7.21 10.72
C LEU A 80 3.48 -8.65 11.22
N ALA A 81 2.33 -9.30 11.42
CA ALA A 81 2.26 -10.65 11.94
C ALA A 81 2.46 -11.68 10.82
N VAL A 82 3.35 -12.64 11.05
CA VAL A 82 3.59 -13.77 10.17
C VAL A 82 3.63 -15.04 11.01
N LYS A 83 2.57 -15.86 10.90
CA LYS A 83 2.34 -17.05 11.73
C LYS A 83 2.58 -16.76 13.22
N ASN A 84 3.71 -17.20 13.76
CA ASN A 84 4.05 -17.14 15.18
C ASN A 84 5.04 -16.02 15.52
N GLY A 85 5.21 -15.04 14.62
CA GLY A 85 6.11 -13.92 14.82
C GLY A 85 5.52 -12.60 14.35
N LYS A 86 6.21 -11.53 14.72
CA LYS A 86 5.84 -10.14 14.37
C LYS A 86 7.08 -9.35 14.01
N VAL A 87 6.96 -8.44 13.06
CA VAL A 87 8.05 -7.56 12.66
C VAL A 87 7.58 -6.12 12.48
N ASP A 88 8.45 -5.18 12.83
CA ASP A 88 8.33 -3.77 12.46
C ASP A 88 9.38 -3.46 11.40
N LEU A 89 8.94 -2.90 10.28
CA LEU A 89 9.77 -2.60 9.13
C LEU A 89 9.70 -1.09 8.81
N TYR A 90 10.85 -0.54 8.47
CA TYR A 90 10.97 0.82 7.94
C TYR A 90 11.61 0.77 6.56
N LEU A 91 10.85 1.12 5.54
CA LEU A 91 11.29 1.18 4.16
C LEU A 91 11.55 2.64 3.78
N LYS A 92 12.67 2.90 3.12
CA LYS A 92 13.04 4.23 2.66
C LYS A 92 13.55 4.19 1.23
N ARG A 93 13.07 5.11 0.40
CA ARG A 93 13.59 5.30 -0.95
C ARG A 93 15.02 5.82 -0.92
N TYR A 94 15.86 5.27 -1.79
CA TYR A 94 17.17 5.80 -2.11
C TYR A 94 17.37 5.78 -3.63
N GLY A 95 17.11 6.91 -4.28
CA GLY A 95 17.05 6.99 -5.74
C GLY A 95 15.95 6.09 -6.30
N ASN A 96 16.33 5.11 -7.12
CA ASN A 96 15.40 4.12 -7.69
C ASN A 96 15.28 2.84 -6.85
N ASP A 97 16.07 2.71 -5.78
CA ASP A 97 16.04 1.56 -4.89
C ASP A 97 15.25 1.85 -3.61
N VAL A 98 14.88 0.76 -2.91
CA VAL A 98 14.30 0.82 -1.58
C VAL A 98 15.18 0.07 -0.60
N VAL A 99 15.49 0.70 0.52
CA VAL A 99 16.15 0.07 1.66
C VAL A 99 15.09 -0.39 2.64
N VAL A 100 15.11 -1.67 3.01
CA VAL A 100 14.22 -2.25 4.03
C VAL A 100 14.99 -2.44 5.33
N ASN A 101 14.60 -1.70 6.36
CA ASN A 101 15.18 -1.80 7.70
C ASN A 101 14.27 -2.61 8.62
N ILE A 102 14.84 -3.55 9.35
CA ILE A 102 14.14 -4.34 10.36
C ILE A 102 14.31 -3.62 11.70
N ILE A 103 13.25 -2.98 12.18
CA ILE A 103 13.27 -2.19 13.41
C ILE A 103 13.09 -3.10 14.62
N LYS A 104 12.15 -4.04 14.51
CA LYS A 104 11.83 -5.02 15.55
C LYS A 104 11.49 -6.35 14.90
N LYS A 105 11.90 -7.45 15.54
CA LYS A 105 11.55 -8.80 15.12
C LYS A 105 11.33 -9.68 16.35
N GLU A 106 10.17 -10.30 16.41
CA GLU A 106 9.78 -11.25 17.44
C GLU A 106 9.44 -12.60 16.79
N GLY A 107 9.89 -13.69 17.41
CA GLY A 107 9.72 -15.04 16.87
C GLY A 107 10.65 -15.36 15.70
N GLU A 108 10.44 -16.52 15.09
CA GLU A 108 11.28 -17.07 14.02
C GLU A 108 10.86 -16.58 12.63
N VAL A 109 10.77 -15.26 12.44
CA VAL A 109 10.47 -14.67 11.12
C VAL A 109 11.76 -14.52 10.31
N LYS A 110 11.77 -14.99 9.07
CA LYS A 110 12.86 -14.74 8.11
C LYS A 110 12.43 -13.67 7.11
N ILE A 111 13.35 -12.81 6.72
CA ILE A 111 13.10 -11.73 5.77
C ILE A 111 14.10 -11.88 4.64
N PHE A 112 13.58 -11.96 3.42
CA PHE A 112 14.36 -12.08 2.19
C PHE A 112 14.11 -10.86 1.31
N ILE A 113 15.18 -10.31 0.74
CA ILE A 113 15.12 -9.17 -0.17
C ILE A 113 15.86 -9.58 -1.44
N GLU A 114 15.11 -9.72 -2.53
CA GLU A 114 15.61 -9.97 -3.88
C GLU A 114 15.61 -8.63 -4.62
N LYS A 115 16.77 -8.20 -5.12
CA LYS A 115 16.95 -6.90 -5.77
C LYS A 115 16.88 -6.99 -7.28
#